data_AF-A0A0G1B7E9-F1
#
_entry.id   AF-A0A0G1B7E9-F1
#
_cell.length_a   1.000
_cell.length_b   1.000
_cell.length_c   1.000
_cell.angle_alpha   90.00
_cell.angle_beta   90.00
_cell.angle_gamma   90.00
#
_symmetry.space_group_name_H-M   'P 1'
#
loop_
_entity.id
_entity.type
_entity.pdbx_description
1 polymer ?
#
loop_
_entity_poly.entity_id
_entity_poly.type
_entity_poly.pdbx_seq_one_letter_code
_entity_poly.pdbx_strand_id
1 'polypeptide(L)'
;MNDLKNLKETHEVAACQRFLSIYNEAQNSDIKIIRLGDPNKKEPDCICSNNFAIELVGTYDNQYQAEKIWNGARGKNTTKQPDYLLLTFDNLQNEIGKKLQKLEAGNYGSFFGKIILVCNLHSPLLQDKEVEQYTKIHVSFRSDNYFKKYFHEIYVSWKSEVDGNWKIKKLE
;
A
#
# COMPACT_ATOMS: atom_id res chain seq x y z
N MET A 1 25.49 7.85 1.64
CA MET A 1 24.56 6.70 1.46
C MET A 1 23.46 6.62 2.53
N ASN A 2 23.50 7.39 3.63
CA ASN A 2 22.47 7.34 4.68
C ASN A 2 21.18 8.13 4.39
N ASP A 3 21.21 9.17 3.57
CA ASP A 3 20.04 10.04 3.38
C ASP A 3 18.89 9.38 2.59
N LEU A 4 19.23 8.43 1.71
CA LEU A 4 18.27 7.72 0.86
C LEU A 4 17.41 6.71 1.63
N LYS A 5 18.01 6.05 2.63
CA LYS A 5 17.31 5.11 3.50
C LYS A 5 16.29 5.87 4.36
N ASN A 6 16.72 7.02 4.88
CA ASN A 6 15.91 7.90 5.72
C ASN A 6 14.67 8.46 5.01
N LEU A 7 14.79 8.82 3.72
CA LEU A 7 13.67 9.36 2.96
C LEU A 7 12.60 8.29 2.63
N LYS A 8 13.05 7.09 2.22
CA LYS A 8 12.13 5.96 1.97
C LYS A 8 11.37 5.59 3.26
N GLU A 9 12.09 5.46 4.37
CA GLU A 9 11.53 5.18 5.69
C GLU A 9 10.51 6.27 6.08
N THR A 10 10.82 7.54 5.84
CA THR A 10 9.90 8.66 6.11
C THR A 10 8.60 8.56 5.28
N HIS A 11 8.70 8.19 4.00
CA HIS A 11 7.52 8.04 3.13
C HIS A 11 6.62 6.87 3.54
N GLU A 12 7.21 5.72 3.90
CA GLU A 12 6.47 4.54 4.36
C GLU A 12 5.80 4.80 5.71
N VAL A 13 6.52 5.40 6.68
CA VAL A 13 5.95 5.81 7.98
C VAL A 13 4.78 6.78 7.77
N ALA A 14 4.95 7.81 6.95
CA ALA A 14 3.90 8.80 6.72
C ALA A 14 2.65 8.18 6.09
N ALA A 15 2.81 7.20 5.18
CA ALA A 15 1.68 6.47 4.62
C ALA A 15 0.97 5.60 5.67
N CYS A 16 1.71 4.85 6.48
CA CYS A 16 1.15 4.06 7.58
C CYS A 16 0.40 4.94 8.60
N GLN A 17 0.98 6.10 8.98
CA GLN A 17 0.35 7.03 9.93
C GLN A 17 -0.95 7.63 9.38
N ARG A 18 -0.95 8.05 8.11
CA ARG A 18 -2.17 8.56 7.45
C ARG A 18 -3.26 7.50 7.42
N PHE A 19 -2.92 6.27 7.01
CA PHE A 19 -3.86 5.16 7.01
C PHE A 19 -4.45 4.92 8.41
N LEU A 20 -3.60 4.80 9.43
CA LEU A 20 -4.04 4.54 10.80
C LEU A 20 -4.93 5.64 11.35
N SER A 21 -4.66 6.91 11.04
CA SER A 21 -5.54 8.02 11.47
C SER A 21 -6.98 7.81 11.01
N ILE A 22 -7.16 7.49 9.72
CA ILE A 22 -8.49 7.32 9.11
C ILE A 22 -9.11 5.99 9.58
N TYR A 23 -8.32 4.92 9.63
CA TYR A 23 -8.77 3.60 10.07
C TYR A 23 -9.22 3.61 11.53
N ASN A 24 -8.45 4.23 12.42
CA ASN A 24 -8.75 4.31 13.85
C ASN A 24 -10.06 5.07 14.10
N GLU A 25 -10.27 6.18 13.40
CA GLU A 25 -11.53 6.93 13.45
C GLU A 25 -12.72 6.06 13.00
N ALA A 26 -12.60 5.39 11.85
CA ALA A 26 -13.66 4.56 11.30
C ALA A 26 -13.97 3.31 12.15
N GLN A 27 -12.97 2.74 12.83
CA GLN A 27 -13.10 1.53 13.65
C GLN A 27 -13.23 1.81 15.14
N ASN A 28 -13.24 3.08 15.57
CA ASN A 28 -13.19 3.49 16.97
C ASN A 28 -12.08 2.75 17.74
N SER A 29 -10.86 2.78 17.21
CA SER A 29 -9.69 2.10 17.77
C SER A 29 -8.50 3.05 17.96
N ASP A 30 -7.44 2.60 18.63
CA ASP A 30 -6.23 3.40 18.92
C ASP A 30 -4.96 2.62 18.56
N ILE A 31 -4.88 2.13 17.32
CA ILE A 31 -3.69 1.43 16.82
C ILE A 31 -2.59 2.45 16.52
N LYS A 32 -1.39 2.24 17.08
CA LYS A 32 -0.23 3.12 16.95
C LYS A 32 0.94 2.38 16.32
N ILE A 33 1.74 3.07 15.53
CA ILE A 33 3.02 2.54 15.04
C ILE A 33 3.98 2.47 16.24
N ILE A 34 4.54 1.27 16.49
CA ILE A 34 5.58 1.06 17.49
C ILE A 34 6.95 1.28 16.85
N ARG A 35 7.15 0.72 15.66
CA ARG A 35 8.40 0.80 14.89
C ARG A 35 8.18 0.40 13.44
N LEU A 36 9.18 0.69 12.60
CA LEU A 36 9.29 0.08 11.28
C LEU A 36 9.68 -1.41 11.39
N GLY A 37 9.27 -2.18 10.40
CA GLY A 37 9.70 -3.56 10.21
C GLY A 37 11.16 -3.67 9.80
N ASP A 38 11.77 -4.80 10.13
CA ASP A 38 13.10 -5.19 9.66
C ASP A 38 12.99 -6.12 8.45
N PRO A 39 13.37 -5.67 7.24
CA PRO A 39 13.35 -6.49 6.04
C PRO A 39 14.22 -7.74 6.14
N ASN A 40 15.31 -7.72 6.92
CA ASN A 40 16.18 -8.89 7.11
C ASN A 40 15.49 -9.99 7.90
N LYS A 41 14.52 -9.61 8.74
CA LYS A 41 13.65 -10.53 9.50
C LYS A 41 12.36 -10.85 8.76
N LYS A 42 12.22 -10.36 7.51
CA LYS A 42 11.02 -10.47 6.67
C LYS A 42 9.76 -9.94 7.35
N GLU A 43 9.89 -8.90 8.17
CA GLU A 43 8.75 -8.29 8.86
C GLU A 43 7.93 -7.40 7.91
N PRO A 44 6.64 -7.15 8.23
CA PRO A 44 5.85 -6.16 7.50
C PRO A 44 6.40 -4.75 7.69
N ASP A 45 6.16 -3.86 6.74
CA ASP A 45 6.75 -2.50 6.70
C ASP A 45 6.57 -1.71 8.01
N CYS A 46 5.42 -1.80 8.67
CA CYS A 46 5.16 -1.13 9.95
C CYS A 46 4.64 -2.13 11.00
N ILE A 47 5.26 -2.13 12.19
CA ILE A 47 4.79 -2.89 13.35
C ILE A 47 3.98 -1.96 14.25
N CYS A 48 2.76 -2.39 14.60
CA CYS A 48 1.80 -1.58 15.33
C CYS A 48 1.44 -2.20 16.69
N SER A 49 0.77 -1.42 17.53
CA SER A 49 0.17 -1.89 18.78
C SER A 49 -0.94 -2.91 18.51
N ASN A 50 -1.42 -3.54 19.59
CA ASN A 50 -2.54 -4.49 19.55
C ASN A 50 -2.32 -5.70 18.63
N ASN A 51 -1.05 -6.10 18.44
CA ASN A 51 -0.66 -7.22 17.57
C ASN A 51 -1.09 -7.03 16.11
N PHE A 52 -1.08 -5.78 15.63
CA PHE A 52 -1.25 -5.44 14.22
C PHE A 52 0.08 -5.12 13.56
N ALA A 53 0.13 -5.32 12.25
CA ALA A 53 1.17 -4.79 11.40
C ALA A 53 0.57 -4.32 10.08
N ILE A 54 1.27 -3.42 9.39
CA ILE A 54 0.88 -2.94 8.07
C ILE A 54 1.98 -3.35 7.10
N GLU A 55 1.58 -3.99 6.02
CA GLU A 55 2.39 -4.11 4.81
C GLU A 55 1.90 -3.05 3.82
N LEU A 56 2.81 -2.23 3.29
CA LEU A 56 2.48 -1.20 2.33
C LEU A 56 2.82 -1.69 0.92
N VAL A 57 2.01 -1.28 -0.05
CA VAL A 57 2.37 -1.39 -1.46
C VAL A 57 1.97 -0.12 -2.19
N GLY A 58 2.95 0.51 -2.84
CA GLY A 58 2.71 1.64 -3.74
C GLY A 58 2.23 1.12 -5.09
N THR A 59 1.05 1.54 -5.51
CA THR A 59 0.53 1.24 -6.86
C THR A 59 0.60 2.51 -7.70
N TYR A 60 1.15 2.38 -8.90
CA TYR A 60 1.40 3.49 -9.82
C TYR A 60 0.69 3.20 -11.15
N ASP A 61 0.33 4.25 -11.89
CA ASP A 61 -0.29 4.17 -13.21
C ASP A 61 0.60 3.41 -14.21
N ASN A 62 1.91 3.66 -14.15
CA ASN A 62 2.91 3.06 -15.04
C ASN A 62 4.34 3.15 -14.47
N GLN A 63 5.27 2.47 -15.14
CA GLN A 63 6.68 2.44 -14.74
C GLN A 63 7.31 3.84 -14.76
N TYR A 64 6.95 4.70 -15.71
CA TYR A 64 7.47 6.06 -15.79
C TYR A 64 7.12 6.86 -14.53
N GLN A 65 5.88 6.78 -14.06
CA GLN A 65 5.44 7.47 -12.86
C GLN A 65 6.16 6.96 -11.61
N ALA A 66 6.29 5.64 -11.45
CA ALA A 66 7.06 5.04 -10.37
C ALA A 66 8.51 5.56 -10.39
N GLU A 67 9.17 5.51 -11.56
CA GLU A 67 10.52 6.02 -11.74
C GLU A 67 10.64 7.52 -11.44
N LYS A 68 9.67 8.34 -11.87
CA LYS A 68 9.65 9.79 -11.60
C LYS A 68 9.57 10.08 -10.10
N ILE A 69 8.70 9.40 -9.37
CA ILE A 69 8.54 9.58 -7.91
C ILE A 69 9.83 9.15 -7.20
N TRP A 70 10.34 7.96 -7.52
CA TRP A 70 11.56 7.45 -6.87
C TRP A 70 12.82 8.20 -7.26
N ASN A 71 12.95 8.66 -8.51
CA ASN A 71 14.08 9.50 -8.93
C ASN A 71 13.98 10.89 -8.31
N GLY A 72 12.78 11.48 -8.24
CA GLY A 72 12.54 12.76 -7.56
C GLY A 72 12.90 12.69 -6.08
N ALA A 73 12.48 11.64 -5.38
CA ALA A 73 12.89 11.34 -4.00
C ALA A 73 14.43 11.21 -3.85
N ARG A 74 15.13 10.84 -4.93
CA ARG A 74 16.60 10.71 -4.98
C ARG A 74 17.31 11.97 -5.48
N GLY A 75 16.59 13.06 -5.74
CA GLY A 75 17.14 14.27 -6.36
C GLY A 75 17.64 14.06 -7.80
N LYS A 76 17.15 13.04 -8.50
CA LYS A 76 17.50 12.72 -9.89
C LYS A 76 16.39 13.12 -10.84
N ASN A 77 16.75 13.71 -11.97
CA ASN A 77 15.82 13.99 -13.06
C ASN A 77 15.61 12.73 -13.92
N THR A 78 14.37 12.47 -14.32
CA THR A 78 14.05 11.45 -15.32
C THR A 78 14.11 12.08 -16.72
N THR A 79 14.78 11.42 -17.66
CA THR A 79 14.85 11.83 -19.07
C THR A 79 13.89 11.04 -19.97
N LYS A 80 13.17 10.05 -19.41
CA LYS A 80 12.21 9.25 -20.16
C LYS A 80 10.96 10.07 -20.48
N GLN A 81 10.34 9.77 -21.61
CA GLN A 81 9.05 10.35 -21.97
C GLN A 81 7.93 9.75 -21.10
N PRO A 82 6.88 10.53 -20.79
CA PRO A 82 5.74 10.04 -20.04
C PRO A 82 5.02 8.95 -20.81
N ASP A 83 4.62 7.90 -20.09
CA ASP A 83 3.68 6.92 -20.60
C ASP A 83 2.25 7.42 -20.32
N TYR A 84 1.39 7.38 -21.35
CA TYR A 84 0.04 7.97 -21.30
C TYR A 84 -1.01 6.97 -20.84
N LEU A 85 -0.70 5.66 -20.90
CA LEU A 85 -1.61 4.63 -20.45
C LEU A 85 -1.60 4.56 -18.91
N LEU A 86 -2.79 4.65 -18.31
CA LEU A 86 -2.99 4.60 -16.87
C LEU A 86 -3.58 3.23 -16.52
N LEU A 87 -2.79 2.37 -15.89
CA LEU A 87 -3.17 0.99 -15.53
C LEU A 87 -3.24 0.80 -14.01
N THR A 88 -3.63 1.84 -13.25
CA THR A 88 -3.58 1.79 -11.78
C THR A 88 -4.27 0.56 -11.20
N PHE A 89 -5.45 0.19 -11.68
CA PHE A 89 -6.19 -0.95 -11.13
C PHE A 89 -5.67 -2.32 -11.60
N ASP A 90 -5.22 -2.44 -12.85
CA ASP A 90 -4.57 -3.68 -13.31
C ASP A 90 -3.24 -3.89 -12.57
N ASN A 91 -2.49 -2.82 -12.35
CA ASN A 91 -1.28 -2.85 -11.54
C ASN A 91 -1.60 -3.17 -10.08
N LEU A 92 -2.70 -2.65 -9.53
CA LEU A 92 -3.16 -2.95 -8.17
C LEU A 92 -3.40 -4.45 -7.99
N GLN A 93 -4.17 -5.08 -8.88
CA GLN A 93 -4.46 -6.51 -8.81
C GLN A 93 -3.16 -7.34 -8.84
N ASN A 94 -2.24 -6.99 -9.74
CA ASN A 94 -0.94 -7.64 -9.84
C ASN A 94 -0.08 -7.47 -8.58
N GLU A 95 -0.06 -6.27 -7.99
CA GLU A 95 0.72 -5.99 -6.78
C GLU A 95 0.15 -6.69 -5.54
N ILE A 96 -1.17 -6.77 -5.39
CA ILE A 96 -1.81 -7.57 -4.34
C ILE A 96 -1.40 -9.05 -4.48
N GLY A 97 -1.50 -9.60 -5.69
CA GLY A 97 -1.10 -10.99 -5.97
C GLY A 97 0.36 -11.28 -5.60
N LYS A 98 1.29 -10.37 -5.93
CA LYS A 98 2.71 -10.50 -5.54
C LYS A 98 2.89 -10.50 -4.02
N LYS A 99 2.13 -9.69 -3.27
CA LYS A 99 2.20 -9.63 -1.81
C LYS A 99 1.61 -10.89 -1.16
N LEU A 100 0.51 -11.41 -1.69
CA LEU A 100 -0.08 -12.69 -1.27
C LEU A 100 0.87 -13.87 -1.51
N GLN A 101 1.53 -13.91 -2.68
CA GLN A 101 2.53 -14.94 -2.99
C GLN A 101 3.70 -14.91 -1.99
N LYS A 102 4.17 -13.72 -1.59
CA LYS A 102 5.20 -13.57 -0.55
C LYS A 102 4.74 -14.12 0.79
N LEU A 103 3.51 -13.80 1.20
CA LEU A 103 2.92 -14.29 2.43
C LEU A 103 2.80 -15.84 2.44
N GLU A 104 2.37 -16.42 1.33
CA GLU A 104 2.31 -17.88 1.16
C GLU A 104 3.70 -18.54 1.23
N ALA A 105 4.71 -17.92 0.61
CA ALA A 105 6.11 -18.34 0.67
C ALA A 105 6.77 -18.15 2.06
N GLY A 106 6.01 -17.70 3.07
CA GLY A 106 6.47 -17.60 4.46
C GLY A 106 7.19 -16.29 4.80
N ASN A 107 7.13 -15.27 3.93
CA ASN A 107 7.44 -13.92 4.38
C ASN A 107 6.44 -13.51 5.48
N TYR A 108 6.88 -12.63 6.37
CA TYR A 108 6.14 -12.22 7.56
C TYR A 108 5.88 -13.35 8.56
N GLY A 109 6.42 -14.56 8.34
CA GLY A 109 6.21 -15.72 9.22
C GLY A 109 6.78 -15.57 10.62
N SER A 110 7.65 -14.58 10.85
CA SER A 110 8.14 -14.17 12.18
C SER A 110 7.13 -13.31 12.96
N PHE A 111 6.11 -12.78 12.28
CA PHE A 111 5.05 -11.99 12.89
C PHE A 111 3.77 -12.83 13.01
N PHE A 112 3.28 -13.01 14.24
CA PHE A 112 2.11 -13.85 14.55
C PHE A 112 0.80 -13.07 14.66
N GLY A 113 0.84 -11.76 14.44
CA GLY A 113 -0.32 -10.89 14.53
C GLY A 113 -1.12 -10.75 13.24
N LYS A 114 -2.06 -9.82 13.25
CA LYS A 114 -2.88 -9.46 12.10
C LYS A 114 -2.12 -8.51 11.20
N ILE A 115 -1.91 -8.87 9.95
CA ILE A 115 -1.27 -8.00 8.96
C ILE A 115 -2.34 -7.40 8.06
N ILE A 116 -2.40 -6.08 7.98
CA ILE A 116 -3.23 -5.33 7.03
C ILE A 116 -2.37 -4.97 5.82
N LEU A 117 -2.84 -5.30 4.62
CA LEU A 117 -2.21 -4.83 3.39
C LEU A 117 -2.83 -3.49 2.99
N VAL A 118 -2.01 -2.45 2.91
CA VAL A 118 -2.43 -1.11 2.47
C VAL A 118 -1.87 -0.84 1.08
N CYS A 119 -2.76 -0.78 0.11
CA CYS A 119 -2.45 -0.45 -1.28
C CYS A 119 -2.60 1.05 -1.48
N ASN A 120 -1.47 1.76 -1.45
CA ASN A 120 -1.43 3.21 -1.61
C ASN A 120 -1.40 3.57 -3.10
N LEU A 121 -2.53 4.07 -3.61
CA LEU A 121 -2.71 4.44 -5.01
C LEU A 121 -2.07 5.82 -5.25
N HIS A 122 -1.05 5.83 -6.10
CA HIS A 122 -0.36 7.03 -6.52
C HIS A 122 -0.73 7.33 -7.97
N SER A 123 -1.87 7.97 -8.18
CA SER A 123 -2.29 8.42 -9.50
C SER A 123 -2.85 9.85 -9.42
N PRO A 124 -2.27 10.84 -10.13
CA PRO A 124 -2.68 12.23 -10.05
C PRO A 124 -4.02 12.51 -10.76
N LEU A 125 -4.50 11.56 -11.56
CA LEU A 125 -5.74 11.68 -12.32
C LEU A 125 -6.83 10.73 -11.81
N LEU A 126 -6.54 9.98 -10.73
CA LEU A 126 -7.49 9.06 -10.12
C LEU A 126 -8.67 9.80 -9.52
N GLN A 127 -9.88 9.39 -9.90
CA GLN A 127 -11.13 9.95 -9.41
C GLN A 127 -11.76 9.01 -8.37
N ASP A 128 -12.40 9.57 -7.35
CA ASP A 128 -13.10 8.85 -6.30
C ASP A 128 -14.09 7.83 -6.89
N LYS A 129 -14.83 8.23 -7.93
CA LYS A 129 -15.80 7.34 -8.60
C LYS A 129 -15.14 6.12 -9.24
N GLU A 130 -13.90 6.23 -9.71
CA GLU A 130 -13.19 5.12 -10.34
C GLU A 130 -12.76 4.11 -9.28
N VAL A 131 -12.32 4.58 -8.12
CA VAL A 131 -12.04 3.72 -6.96
C VAL A 131 -13.33 3.03 -6.49
N GLU A 132 -14.45 3.76 -6.41
CA GLU A 132 -15.74 3.16 -6.06
C GLU A 132 -16.18 2.10 -7.07
N GLN A 133 -16.08 2.39 -8.37
CA GLN A 133 -16.39 1.43 -9.42
C GLN A 133 -15.51 0.19 -9.32
N TYR A 134 -14.20 0.37 -9.19
CA TYR A 134 -13.26 -0.73 -9.01
C TYR A 134 -13.63 -1.60 -7.81
N THR A 135 -13.89 -1.01 -6.65
CA THR A 135 -14.24 -1.78 -5.44
C THR A 135 -15.53 -2.60 -5.59
N LYS A 136 -16.46 -2.18 -6.46
CA LYS A 136 -17.70 -2.93 -6.75
C LYS A 136 -17.48 -4.11 -7.69
N ILE A 137 -16.53 -4.00 -8.62
CA ILE A 137 -16.24 -5.04 -9.63
C ILE A 137 -15.02 -5.89 -9.28
N HIS A 138 -14.30 -5.55 -8.21
CA HIS A 138 -13.11 -6.25 -7.76
C HIS A 138 -13.44 -7.72 -7.45
N VAL A 139 -12.64 -8.62 -8.04
CA VAL A 139 -12.74 -10.05 -7.80
C VAL A 139 -11.75 -10.41 -6.70
N SER A 140 -12.29 -10.79 -5.54
CA SER A 140 -11.51 -11.13 -4.35
C SER A 140 -10.67 -12.40 -4.59
N PHE A 141 -9.38 -12.31 -4.25
CA PHE A 141 -8.46 -13.47 -4.26
C PHE A 141 -8.84 -14.52 -3.22
N ARG A 142 -9.59 -14.13 -2.17
CA ARG A 142 -10.05 -15.09 -1.15
C ARG A 142 -11.15 -16.01 -1.69
N SER A 143 -11.95 -15.53 -2.64
CA SER A 143 -13.17 -16.23 -3.09
C SER A 143 -12.91 -17.46 -3.96
N ASP A 144 -11.81 -17.46 -4.72
CA ASP A 144 -11.39 -18.56 -5.60
C ASP A 144 -10.39 -19.51 -4.91
N ASN A 145 -10.05 -19.25 -3.65
CA ASN A 145 -9.03 -19.97 -2.87
C ASN A 145 -7.68 -20.04 -3.58
N TYR A 146 -7.31 -19.01 -4.36
CA TYR A 146 -6.08 -19.01 -5.13
C TYR A 146 -4.83 -19.13 -4.23
N PHE A 147 -4.84 -18.45 -3.08
CA PHE A 147 -3.78 -18.55 -2.06
C PHE A 147 -4.26 -19.30 -0.82
N LYS A 148 -3.35 -19.96 -0.10
CA LYS A 148 -3.67 -20.60 1.20
C LYS A 148 -3.59 -19.64 2.40
N LYS A 149 -2.87 -18.54 2.26
CA LYS A 149 -2.67 -17.52 3.31
C LYS A 149 -3.09 -16.15 2.79
N TYR A 150 -3.72 -15.37 3.66
CA TYR A 150 -4.20 -14.02 3.34
C TYR A 150 -3.81 -13.02 4.42
N PHE A 151 -3.68 -11.77 4.00
CA PHE A 151 -3.71 -10.64 4.91
C PHE A 151 -5.05 -10.62 5.65
N HIS A 152 -5.05 -10.11 6.89
CA HIS A 152 -6.26 -9.99 7.70
C HIS A 152 -7.31 -9.15 6.96
N GLU A 153 -6.86 -8.03 6.41
CA GLU A 153 -7.65 -7.12 5.59
C GLU A 153 -6.77 -6.52 4.48
N ILE A 154 -7.39 -6.14 3.38
CA ILE A 154 -6.76 -5.42 2.27
C ILE A 154 -7.52 -4.11 2.07
N TYR A 155 -6.80 -2.99 2.07
CA TYR A 155 -7.34 -1.66 1.84
C TYR A 155 -6.68 -1.00 0.64
N VAL A 156 -7.43 -0.17 -0.06
CA VAL A 156 -6.88 0.89 -0.91
C VAL A 156 -6.89 2.21 -0.16
N SER A 157 -5.85 3.01 -0.37
CA SER A 157 -5.80 4.40 0.06
C SER A 157 -5.44 5.28 -1.12
N TRP A 158 -6.10 6.42 -1.25
CA TRP A 158 -5.86 7.38 -2.33
C TRP A 158 -6.13 8.80 -1.84
N LYS A 159 -5.64 9.77 -2.60
CA LYS A 159 -5.95 11.19 -2.37
C LYS A 159 -7.15 11.56 -3.24
N SER A 160 -8.23 12.01 -2.61
CA SER A 160 -9.44 12.41 -3.32
C SER A 160 -9.19 13.67 -4.15
N GLU A 161 -9.72 13.67 -5.36
CA GLU A 161 -9.79 14.81 -6.27
C GLU A 161 -10.81 15.86 -5.81
N VAL A 162 -11.79 15.47 -4.99
CA VAL A 162 -12.89 16.35 -4.57
C VAL A 162 -12.44 17.34 -3.50
N ASP A 163 -11.77 16.86 -2.46
CA ASP A 163 -11.39 17.65 -1.29
C ASP A 163 -9.88 17.64 -1.00
N GLY A 164 -9.10 16.86 -1.76
CA GLY A 164 -7.66 16.71 -1.54
C GLY A 164 -7.30 15.89 -0.31
N ASN A 165 -8.28 15.35 0.43
CA ASN A 165 -8.05 14.53 1.61
C ASN A 165 -7.69 13.10 1.22
N TRP A 166 -6.98 12.43 2.12
CA TRP A 166 -6.75 10.99 1.97
C TRP A 166 -8.01 10.23 2.36
N LYS A 167 -8.35 9.23 1.55
CA LYS A 167 -9.46 8.30 1.79
C LYS A 167 -8.92 6.88 1.87
N ILE A 168 -9.67 6.01 2.53
CA ILE A 168 -9.42 4.56 2.55
C ILE A 168 -10.71 3.81 2.22
N LYS A 169 -10.57 2.65 1.58
CA LYS A 169 -11.68 1.73 1.32
C LYS A 169 -11.19 0.30 1.48
N LYS A 170 -11.95 -0.52 2.20
CA LYS A 170 -11.68 -1.96 2.31
C LYS A 170 -11.98 -2.63 0.97
N LEU A 171 -11.06 -3.45 0.49
CA LEU A 171 -11.24 -4.36 -0.65
C LEU A 171 -11.64 -5.76 -0.19
N GLU A 172 -10.92 -6.32 0.79
CA GLU A 172 -11.10 -7.70 1.30
C GLU A 172 -10.91 -7.81 2.83
#